data_AF-A0A924IAK5-F1
#
_entry.id   AF-A0A924IAK5-F1
#
_cell.length_a   1.000
_cell.length_b   1.000
_cell.length_c   1.000
_cell.angle_alpha   90.00
_cell.angle_beta   90.00
_cell.angle_gamma   90.00
#
_symmetry.space_group_name_H-M   'P 1'
#
loop_
_entity.id
_entity.type
_entity.pdbx_description
1 polymer ?
#
loop_
_entity_poly.entity_id
_entity_poly.type
_entity_poly.pdbx_seq_one_letter_code
_entity_poly.pdbx_strand_id
1 'polypeptide(L)' 'MISLLRETFNTRYRPEHYAKFQLLLTEKCGMEVPFRNCETPCFFPRPLIEKMATYGQELIEQVLNNADYLSRAGKMIPSA' A
#
# COMPACT_ATOMS: atom_id res chain seq x y z
N MET A 1 -2.96 7.79 13.77
CA MET A 1 -2.79 8.79 12.70
C MET A 1 -2.20 10.05 13.32
N ILE A 2 -1.21 10.69 12.71
CA ILE A 2 -0.60 11.94 13.20
C ILE A 2 -1.46 13.10 12.70
N SER A 3 -2.30 13.66 13.58
CA SER A 3 -3.32 14.66 13.21
C SER A 3 -2.72 15.90 12.55
N LEU A 4 -1.60 16.42 13.07
CA LEU A 4 -0.94 17.60 12.51
C LEU A 4 -0.53 17.43 11.04
N LEU A 5 0.01 16.27 10.68
CA LEU A 5 0.41 15.98 9.29
C LEU A 5 -0.82 15.85 8.38
N ARG A 6 -1.90 15.23 8.89
CA ARG A 6 -3.18 15.14 8.18
C ARG A 6 -3.79 16.50 7.90
N GLU A 7 -3.84 17.36 8.91
CA GLU A 7 -4.36 18.74 8.79
C GLU A 7 -3.51 19.57 7.83
N THR A 8 -2.18 19.47 7.95
CA THR A 8 -1.25 20.16 7.05
C THR A 8 -1.42 19.71 5.60
N PHE A 9 -1.59 18.41 5.36
CA PHE A 9 -1.85 17.89 4.02
C PHE A 9 -3.17 18.44 3.45
N ASN A 10 -4.25 18.36 4.23
CA ASN A 10 -5.57 18.79 3.80
C ASN A 10 -5.64 20.30 3.49
N THR A 11 -5.03 21.14 4.32
CA THR A 11 -5.03 22.62 4.13
C THR A 11 -4.25 23.06 2.88
N ARG A 12 -3.28 22.26 2.45
CA ARG A 12 -2.47 22.49 1.25
C ARG A 12 -3.08 21.92 -0.03
N TYR A 13 -4.23 21.24 0.05
CA TYR A 13 -4.90 20.71 -1.14
C TYR A 13 -5.28 21.83 -2.12
N ARG A 14 -5.01 21.59 -3.41
CA ARG A 14 -5.43 22.46 -4.50
C ARG A 14 -5.89 21.59 -5.70
N PRO A 15 -7.00 21.93 -6.38
CA PRO A 15 -7.50 21.15 -7.52
C PRO A 15 -6.45 20.87 -8.61
N GLU A 16 -5.58 21.85 -8.88
CA GLU A 16 -4.51 21.75 -9.87
C GLU A 16 -3.46 20.69 -9.53
N HIS A 17 -3.17 20.47 -8.23
CA HIS A 17 -2.26 19.40 -7.80
C HIS A 17 -2.85 18.03 -8.05
N TYR A 18 -4.17 17.88 -7.86
CA TYR A 18 -4.87 16.62 -8.11
C TYR A 18 -4.97 16.31 -9.61
N ALA A 19 -5.28 17.31 -10.44
CA ALA A 19 -5.26 17.15 -11.90
C ALA A 19 -3.87 16.72 -12.39
N LYS A 20 -2.80 17.35 -11.88
CA LYS A 20 -1.41 16.95 -12.19
C LYS A 20 -1.12 15.52 -11.73
N PHE A 21 -1.59 15.11 -10.55
CA PHE A 21 -1.44 13.75 -10.05
C PHE A 21 -2.12 12.72 -10.97
N GLN A 22 -3.32 12.99 -11.45
CA GLN A 22 -4.02 12.11 -12.40
C GLN A 22 -3.25 11.97 -13.72
N LEU A 23 -2.72 13.07 -14.27
CA LEU A 23 -1.89 13.02 -15.48
C LEU A 23 -0.63 12.16 -15.28
N LEU A 24 0.05 12.31 -14.15
CA LEU A 24 1.23 11.51 -13.81
C LEU A 24 0.87 10.03 -13.65
N LEU A 25 -0.24 9.72 -13.00
CA LEU A 25 -0.72 8.34 -12.89
C LEU A 25 -0.95 7.72 -14.25
N THR A 26 -1.66 8.42 -15.14
CA THR A 26 -1.92 7.95 -16.50
C THR A 26 -0.63 7.71 -17.26
N GLU A 27 0.33 8.63 -17.18
CA GLU A 27 1.66 8.48 -17.81
C GLU A 27 2.41 7.25 -17.28
N LYS A 28 2.43 7.04 -15.95
CA LYS A 28 3.19 5.96 -15.31
C LYS A 28 2.53 4.59 -15.44
N CYS A 29 1.20 4.54 -15.46
CA CYS A 29 0.45 3.30 -15.63
C CYS A 29 0.25 2.92 -17.10
N GLY A 30 0.50 3.85 -18.05
CA GLY A 30 0.26 3.64 -19.48
C GLY A 30 -1.22 3.59 -19.86
N MET A 31 -2.11 3.90 -18.91
CA MET A 31 -3.56 3.97 -19.10
C MET A 31 -4.19 4.90 -18.06
N GLU A 32 -5.35 5.45 -18.38
CA GLU A 32 -6.14 6.17 -17.39
C GLU A 32 -6.53 5.21 -16.26
N VAL A 33 -6.26 5.60 -15.01
CA VAL A 33 -6.68 4.84 -13.83
C VAL A 33 -8.18 5.08 -13.62
N PRO A 34 -9.05 4.06 -13.83
CA PRO A 34 -10.50 4.28 -13.91
C PRO A 34 -11.16 4.41 -12.53
N PHE A 35 -10.37 4.51 -11.47
CA PHE A 35 -10.81 4.64 -10.09
C PHE A 35 -10.05 5.76 -9.38
N ARG A 36 -10.67 6.32 -8.34
CA ARG A 36 -10.01 7.32 -7.52
C ARG A 36 -8.99 6.65 -6.63
N ASN A 37 -7.74 7.07 -6.75
CA ASN A 37 -6.72 6.69 -5.78
C ASN A 37 -6.98 7.41 -4.46
N CYS A 38 -7.52 6.67 -3.49
CA CYS A 38 -7.71 7.12 -2.10
C CYS A 38 -6.39 7.20 -1.32
N GLU A 39 -5.29 7.55 -1.97
CA GLU A 39 -3.98 7.73 -1.33
C GLU A 39 -3.94 9.05 -0.56
N THR A 40 -4.87 9.23 0.39
CA THR A 40 -4.54 10.19 1.45
C THR A 40 -3.39 9.56 2.22
N PRO A 41 -2.21 10.21 2.28
CA PRO A 41 -1.07 9.60 2.92
C PRO A 41 -1.44 9.20 4.35
N CYS A 42 -1.14 7.95 4.69
CA CYS A 42 -1.39 7.45 6.03
C CYS A 42 -0.26 7.91 6.96
N PHE A 43 -0.53 8.94 7.76
CA PHE A 43 0.45 9.46 8.71
C PHE A 43 0.45 8.62 9.98
N PHE A 44 1.29 7.59 10.06
CA PHE A 44 1.42 6.74 11.25
C PHE A 44 2.67 7.09 12.06
N PRO A 45 2.63 6.98 13.40
CA PRO A 45 3.84 7.05 14.21
C PRO A 45 4.83 5.97 13.78
N ARG A 46 6.11 6.33 13.67
CA ARG A 46 7.18 5.40 13.29
C ARG A 46 7.19 4.10 14.12
N PRO A 47 7.03 4.12 15.46
CA PRO A 47 7.01 2.88 16.25
C PRO A 47 5.89 1.91 15.87
N LEU A 48 4.75 2.43 15.39
CA LEU A 48 3.65 1.58 14.92
C LEU A 48 4.04 0.86 13.62
N ILE A 49 4.65 1.58 12.67
CA ILE A 49 5.12 1.01 11.41
C ILE A 49 6.19 -0.06 11.65
N GLU A 50 7.15 0.22 12.53
CA GLU A 50 8.20 -0.74 12.89
C GLU A 50 7.61 -2.00 13.49
N LYS A 51 6.66 -1.86 14.42
CA LYS A 51 5.95 -2.99 15.02
C LYS A 51 5.17 -3.82 13.98
N MET A 52 4.48 -3.16 13.06
CA MET A 52 3.77 -3.83 11.96
C MET A 52 4.73 -4.58 11.04
N ALA A 53 5.90 -4.01 10.75
CA ALA A 53 6.92 -4.66 9.95
C ALA A 53 7.45 -5.93 10.63
N THR A 54 7.73 -5.88 11.94
CA THR A 54 8.14 -7.05 12.72
C THR A 54 7.08 -8.14 12.67
N TYR A 55 5.82 -7.82 12.93
CA TYR A 55 4.74 -8.81 12.84
C TYR A 55 4.55 -9.37 11.43
N GLY A 56 4.73 -8.54 10.40
CA GLY A 56 4.72 -9.00 9.01
C GLY A 56 5.80 -10.05 8.75
N GLN A 57 7.02 -9.83 9.25
CA GLN A 57 8.11 -10.80 9.15
C GLN A 57 7.77 -12.11 9.86
N GLU A 58 7.32 -12.04 11.11
CA GLU A 58 6.93 -13.23 11.90
C GLU A 58 5.83 -14.05 11.22
N LEU A 59 4.82 -13.38 10.64
CA LEU A 59 3.74 -14.06 9.91
C LEU A 59 4.23 -14.73 8.63
N ILE A 60 5.15 -14.08 7.90
CA ILE A 60 5.77 -14.67 6.71
C ILE A 60 6.60 -15.90 7.10
N GLU A 61 7.36 -15.83 8.18
CA GLU A 61 8.16 -16.96 8.68
C GLU A 61 7.28 -18.16 9.04
N GLN A 62 6.11 -17.94 9.64
CA GLN A 62 5.15 -19.02 9.93
C GLN A 62 4.66 -19.73 8.66
N VAL A 63 4.48 -18.97 7.58
CA VAL A 63 4.06 -19.49 6.28
C VAL A 63 5.19 -20.25 5.59
N LEU A 64 6.39 -19.66 5.53
CA LEU A 64 7.53 -20.23 4.82
C LEU A 64 8.10 -21.47 5.52
N ASN A 65 7.99 -21.56 6.84
CA ASN A 65 8.45 -22.71 7.61
C ASN A 65 7.39 -23.83 7.70
N ASN A 66 6.25 -23.69 7.01
CA ASN A 66 5.21 -24.71 6.96
C ASN A 66 5.19 -25.42 5.59
N ALA A 67 5.88 -26.56 5.52
CA ALA A 67 6.00 -27.33 4.28
C ALA A 67 4.66 -27.85 3.73
N ASP A 68 3.70 -28.20 4.59
CA ASP A 68 2.37 -28.63 4.16
C ASP A 68 1.61 -27.47 3.51
N TYR A 69 1.65 -26.29 4.15
CA TYR A 69 1.05 -25.08 3.59
C TYR A 69 1.63 -24.78 2.20
N LEU A 70 2.95 -24.77 2.05
CA LEU A 70 3.60 -24.48 0.77
C LEU A 70 3.23 -25.50 -0.31
N SER A 71 3.18 -26.79 0.03
CA SER A 71 2.77 -27.85 -0.91
C SER A 71 1.34 -27.64 -1.41
N ARG A 72 0.40 -27.31 -0.50
CA ARG A 72 -1.00 -27.04 -0.84
C ARG A 72 -1.14 -25.77 -1.65
N ALA A 73 -0.46 -24.69 -1.27
CA ALA A 73 -0.47 -23.42 -1.99
C ALA A 73 0.06 -23.59 -3.42
N GLY A 74 1.17 -24.33 -3.60
CA GLY A 74 1.74 -24.61 -4.92
C GLY A 74 0.79 -25.34 -5.86
N LYS A 75 -0.01 -26.29 -5.35
CA LYS A 75 -1.04 -27.00 -6.13
C LYS A 75 -2.20 -26.12 -6.59
N MET A 76 -2.40 -24.95 -5.95
CA MET A 76 -3.46 -24.00 -6.30
C MET A 76 -3.04 -23.02 -7.40
N ILE A 77 -1.75 -22.92 -7.71
CA ILE A 77 -1.24 -22.07 -8.79
C ILE A 77 -1.47 -22.81 -10.12
N PRO A 78 -2.28 -22.28 -11.06
CA PRO A 78 -2.48 -22.91 -12.36
C PRO A 78 -1.15 -23.03 -13.11
N SER A 79 -0.96 -24.13 -13.84
CA SER A 79 0.15 -24.24 -14.80
C SER A 79 0.00 -23.19 -15.89
N ALA A 80 1.11 -22.51 -16.20
CA ALA A 80 1.20 -21.53 -17.28
C ALA A 80 0.97 -22.15 -18.66
#